data_AF-A0A2Z2JA26-F1
#
_entry.id   AF-A0A2Z2JA26-F1
#
_cell.length_a   1.000
_cell.length_b   1.000
_cell.length_c   1.000
_cell.angle_alpha   90.00
_cell.angle_beta   90.00
_cell.angle_gamma   90.00
#
_symmetry.space_group_name_H-M   'P 1'
#
loop_
_entity.id
_entity.type
_entity.pdbx_description
1 polymer ?
#
loop_
_entity_poly.entity_id
_entity_poly.type
_entity_poly.pdbx_seq_one_letter_code
_entity_poly.pdbx_strand_id
1 'polypeptide(L)'
;MKYNLTLNKRTFEITESGYTLAKQLADSNYELPAIISWQELPHSKEHTQHWLNHLSHFGVIKYEAVNSQTFRLLEISPFELWVAL
;
A
#
# COMPACT_ATOMS: atom_id res chain seq x y z
N MET A 1 -11.03 15.88 -7.36
CA MET A 1 -10.97 14.49 -6.86
C MET A 1 -9.96 14.37 -5.75
N LYS A 2 -10.44 14.00 -4.57
CA LYS A 2 -9.64 13.70 -3.39
C LYS A 2 -9.70 12.21 -3.11
N TYR A 3 -8.55 11.57 -2.99
CA TYR A 3 -8.45 10.15 -2.67
C TYR A 3 -8.22 9.98 -1.17
N ASN A 4 -8.93 9.04 -0.57
CA ASN A 4 -8.94 8.90 0.87
C ASN A 4 -8.73 7.44 1.27
N LEU A 5 -8.00 7.26 2.36
CA LEU A 5 -7.82 6.00 3.05
C LEU A 5 -8.33 6.14 4.48
N THR A 6 -9.18 5.22 4.94
CA THR A 6 -9.70 5.20 6.30
C THR A 6 -9.32 3.91 7.03
N LEU A 7 -8.69 4.07 8.19
CA LEU A 7 -8.29 2.98 9.09
C LEU A 7 -8.59 3.41 10.53
N ASN A 8 -9.26 2.56 11.32
CA ASN A 8 -9.51 2.82 12.75
C ASN A 8 -10.14 4.20 13.03
N LYS A 9 -11.14 4.60 12.23
CA LYS A 9 -11.82 5.92 12.28
C LYS A 9 -10.92 7.14 12.00
N ARG A 10 -9.72 6.92 11.47
CA ARG A 10 -8.82 7.98 10.99
C ARG A 10 -8.81 7.97 9.47
N THR A 11 -8.98 9.15 8.88
CA THR A 11 -8.96 9.33 7.43
C THR A 11 -7.72 10.12 7.03
N PHE A 12 -7.04 9.64 5.98
CA PHE A 12 -5.87 10.27 5.39
C PHE A 12 -6.18 10.64 3.95
N GLU A 13 -5.97 11.90 3.58
CA GLU A 13 -5.96 12.31 2.17
C GLU A 13 -4.64 11.81 1.55
N ILE A 14 -4.76 11.05 0.45
CA ILE A 14 -3.62 10.47 -0.28
C ILE A 14 -3.70 10.88 -1.74
N THR A 15 -2.63 10.65 -2.50
CA THR A 15 -2.68 10.86 -3.95
C THR A 15 -3.27 9.64 -4.65
N GLU A 16 -3.63 9.81 -5.92
CA GLU A 16 -4.08 8.72 -6.79
C GLU A 16 -3.11 7.53 -6.78
N SER A 17 -1.81 7.78 -6.83
CA SER A 17 -0.81 6.70 -6.80
C SER A 17 -0.81 5.91 -5.49
N GLY A 18 -1.02 6.59 -4.35
CA GLY A 18 -1.17 5.91 -3.05
C GLY A 18 -2.45 5.09 -3.00
N TYR A 19 -3.53 5.62 -3.57
CA TYR A 19 -4.81 4.93 -3.67
C TYR A 19 -4.71 3.67 -4.53
N THR A 20 -4.09 3.77 -5.70
CA THR A 20 -3.89 2.65 -6.63
C THR A 20 -3.04 1.54 -6.00
N LEU A 21 -1.95 1.89 -5.33
CA LEU A 21 -1.14 0.89 -4.62
C LEU A 21 -1.92 0.22 -3.49
N ALA A 22 -2.60 1.00 -2.63
CA ALA A 22 -3.38 0.45 -1.53
C ALA A 22 -4.49 -0.49 -2.06
N LYS A 23 -5.17 -0.09 -3.14
CA LYS A 23 -6.21 -0.90 -3.79
C LYS A 23 -5.63 -2.20 -4.32
N GLN A 24 -4.51 -2.16 -5.03
CA GLN A 24 -3.87 -3.37 -5.54
C GLN A 24 -3.49 -4.33 -4.41
N LEU A 25 -2.94 -3.83 -3.30
CA LEU A 25 -2.61 -4.67 -2.15
C LEU A 25 -3.85 -5.30 -1.50
N ALA A 26 -4.96 -4.55 -1.39
CA ALA A 26 -6.21 -5.05 -0.82
C ALA A 26 -6.94 -6.06 -1.72
N ASP A 27 -6.92 -5.83 -3.04
CA ASP A 27 -7.55 -6.70 -4.02
C ASP A 27 -6.69 -7.95 -4.31
N SER A 28 -5.45 -8.01 -3.81
CA SER A 28 -4.55 -9.14 -4.01
C SER A 28 -4.86 -10.30 -3.05
N ASN A 29 -4.90 -11.52 -3.57
CA ASN A 29 -5.04 -12.75 -2.79
C ASN A 29 -3.69 -13.28 -2.28
N TYR A 30 -2.83 -12.40 -1.77
CA TYR A 30 -1.53 -12.81 -1.25
C TYR A 30 -1.69 -13.65 0.03
N GLU A 31 -1.06 -14.82 0.06
CA GLU A 31 -0.86 -15.57 1.30
C GLU A 31 0.28 -14.92 2.09
N LEU A 32 -0.06 -14.26 3.21
CA LEU A 32 0.92 -13.50 3.99
C LEU A 32 1.68 -14.40 4.98
N PRO A 33 3.01 -14.22 5.13
CA PRO A 33 3.83 -13.21 4.46
C PRO A 33 4.17 -13.56 3.00
N ALA A 34 4.09 -12.56 2.10
CA ALA A 34 4.34 -12.72 0.67
C ALA A 34 5.60 -11.96 0.22
N ILE A 35 6.42 -12.56 -0.64
CA ILE A 35 7.54 -11.87 -1.30
C ILE A 35 7.05 -11.34 -2.65
N ILE A 36 7.16 -10.03 -2.85
CA ILE A 36 6.64 -9.32 -4.02
C ILE A 36 7.79 -8.61 -4.73
N SER A 37 7.85 -8.74 -6.05
CA SER A 37 8.80 -8.00 -6.88
C SER A 37 8.35 -6.55 -7.05
N TRP A 38 9.29 -5.60 -6.97
CA TRP A 38 8.97 -4.20 -7.28
C TRP A 38 8.43 -4.00 -8.71
N GLN A 39 8.73 -4.93 -9.63
CA GLN A 39 8.28 -4.88 -11.02
C GLN A 39 6.82 -5.31 -11.21
N GLU A 40 6.21 -5.97 -10.22
CA GLU A 40 4.79 -6.39 -10.26
C GLU A 40 3.84 -5.24 -9.88
N LEU A 41 4.39 -4.10 -9.45
CA LEU A 41 3.64 -2.96 -8.94
C LEU A 41 3.55 -1.84 -9.99
N PRO A 42 2.53 -0.97 -9.92
CA PRO A 42 2.13 -0.12 -11.03
C PRO A 42 3.02 1.12 -11.20
N HIS A 43 3.98 1.34 -10.30
CA HIS A 43 4.83 2.52 -10.25
C HIS A 43 6.31 2.13 -10.15
N SER A 44 7.21 3.11 -10.36
CA SER A 44 8.64 2.87 -10.14
C SER A 44 8.90 2.37 -8.72
N LYS A 45 10.07 1.72 -8.52
CA LYS A 45 10.47 1.23 -7.21
C LYS A 45 10.45 2.33 -6.15
N GLU A 46 11.03 3.49 -6.45
CA GLU A 46 11.15 4.62 -5.52
C GLU A 46 9.76 5.13 -5.13
N HIS A 47 8.86 5.24 -6.09
CA HIS A 47 7.50 5.73 -5.88
C HIS A 47 6.64 4.73 -5.11
N THR A 48 6.78 3.45 -5.43
CA THR A 48 6.14 2.36 -4.69
C THR A 48 6.64 2.32 -3.25
N GLN A 49 7.96 2.39 -3.05
CA GLN A 49 8.56 2.38 -1.72
C GLN A 49 8.13 3.61 -0.89
N HIS A 50 8.03 4.78 -1.51
CA HIS A 50 7.47 5.98 -0.87
C HIS A 50 6.07 5.72 -0.29
N TRP A 51 5.17 5.11 -1.07
CA TRP A 51 3.83 4.83 -0.60
C TRP A 51 3.75 3.65 0.38
N LEU A 52 4.54 2.59 0.21
CA LEU A 52 4.61 1.53 1.22
C LEU A 52 5.04 2.09 2.59
N ASN A 53 6.00 3.03 2.63
CA ASN A 53 6.39 3.71 3.86
C ASN A 53 5.23 4.49 4.48
N HIS A 54 4.47 5.25 3.69
CA HIS A 54 3.29 5.97 4.19
C HIS A 54 2.20 5.03 4.69
N LEU A 55 1.86 3.98 3.93
CA LEU A 55 0.86 2.99 4.31
C LEU A 55 1.27 2.24 5.59
N SER A 56 2.55 1.91 5.73
CA SER A 56 3.12 1.33 6.96
C SER A 56 2.99 2.30 8.14
N HIS A 57 3.34 3.58 7.93
CA HIS A 57 3.20 4.62 8.95
C HIS A 57 1.73 4.83 9.38
N PHE A 58 0.78 4.71 8.47
CA PHE A 58 -0.65 4.78 8.77
C PHE A 58 -1.17 3.55 9.51
N GLY A 59 -0.41 2.45 9.54
CA GLY A 59 -0.81 1.17 10.14
C GLY A 59 -1.62 0.27 9.19
N VAL A 60 -1.61 0.57 7.89
CA VAL A 60 -2.34 -0.19 6.87
C VAL A 60 -1.63 -1.49 6.54
N ILE A 61 -0.30 -1.47 6.51
CA ILE A 61 0.52 -2.64 6.22
C ILE A 61 1.70 -2.77 7.18
N LYS A 62 2.29 -3.96 7.22
CA LYS A 62 3.69 -4.14 7.66
C LYS A 62 4.46 -4.77 6.53
N TYR A 63 5.65 -4.25 6.24
CA TYR A 63 6.51 -4.78 5.21
C TYR A 63 7.99 -4.54 5.54
N GLU A 64 8.87 -5.30 4.91
CA GLU A 64 10.32 -5.14 5.00
C GLU A 64 10.97 -5.27 3.62
N ALA A 65 12.00 -4.47 3.36
CA ALA A 65 12.80 -4.66 2.16
C ALA A 65 13.63 -5.94 2.30
N VAL A 66 13.60 -6.80 1.29
CA VAL A 66 14.39 -8.05 1.29
C VAL A 66 15.71 -7.81 0.55
N ASN A 67 15.64 -7.19 -0.63
CA ASN A 67 16.81 -6.83 -1.43
C ASN A 67 16.47 -5.67 -2.39
N SER A 68 17.33 -5.40 -3.37
CA SER A 68 17.12 -4.32 -4.32
C SER A 68 15.94 -4.54 -5.29
N GLN A 69 15.43 -5.77 -5.40
CA GLN A 69 14.41 -6.20 -6.37
C GLN A 69 13.08 -6.62 -5.72
N THR A 70 13.10 -7.00 -4.44
CA THR A 70 11.90 -7.49 -3.75
C THR A 70 11.72 -6.90 -2.36
N PHE A 71 10.48 -6.98 -1.88
CA PHE A 71 10.11 -6.75 -0.49
C PHE A 71 9.23 -7.88 0.00
N ARG A 72 9.08 -7.99 1.32
CA ARG A 72 8.18 -8.94 1.97
C ARG A 72 7.03 -8.16 2.61
N LEU A 73 5.81 -8.46 2.20
CA LEU A 73 4.59 -8.00 2.83
C LEU A 73 4.23 -8.96 3.97
N LEU A 74 4.11 -8.44 5.18
CA LEU A 74 3.93 -9.24 6.39
C LEU A 74 2.48 -9.25 6.86
N GLU A 75 1.81 -8.10 6.76
CA GLU A 75 0.46 -7.90 7.26
C GLU A 75 -0.24 -6.83 6.43
N ILE A 76 -1.55 -6.98 6.27
CA ILE A 76 -2.47 -5.94 5.78
C ILE A 76 -3.60 -5.82 6.80
N SER A 77 -3.73 -4.66 7.44
CA SER A 77 -4.86 -4.34 8.31
C SER A 77 -6.10 -4.07 7.46
N PRO A 78 -7.34 -4.34 7.92
CA PRO A 78 -8.55 -3.93 7.20
C PRO A 78 -8.67 -2.40 7.11
N PHE A 79 -8.85 -1.85 5.91
CA PHE A 79 -9.04 -0.41 5.67
C PHE A 79 -10.09 -0.16 4.58
N GLU A 80 -10.54 1.07 4.47
CA GLU A 80 -11.48 1.52 3.43
C GLU A 80 -10.81 2.54 2.50
N LEU A 81 -11.15 2.46 1.22
CA LEU A 81 -10.74 3.39 0.18
C LEU A 81 -11.95 4.07 -0.43
N TRP A 82 -11.89 5.39 -0.61
CA TRP A 82 -12.96 6.15 -1.27
C TRP A 82 -12.47 7.43 -1.93
N VAL A 83 -13.27 7.95 -2.86
CA VAL A 83 -13.00 9.16 -3.63
C VAL A 83 -14.11 10.18 -3.40
N ALA A 84 -13.74 11.43 -3.12
CA ALA A 84 -14.66 12.57 -3.12
C ALA A 84 -14.40 13.47 -4.32
N LEU A 85 -15.46 14.07 -4.85
CA LEU A 85 -15.40 14.98 -5.99
C LEU A 85 -14.77 16.32 -5.60
#